data_AF-A0A9Q4C3S9-F1
#
_entry.id   AF-A0A9Q4C3S9-F1
#
_cell.length_a   1.000
_cell.length_b   1.000
_cell.length_c   1.000
_cell.angle_alpha   90.00
_cell.angle_beta   90.00
_cell.angle_gamma   90.00
#
_symmetry.space_group_name_H-M   'P 1'
#
loop_
_entity.id
_entity.type
_entity.pdbx_description
1 polymer ?
#
loop_
_entity_poly.entity_id
_entity_poly.type
_entity_poly.pdbx_seq_one_letter_code
_entity_poly.pdbx_strand_id
1 'polypeptide(L)'
;MTAAKLVGPRALRDPEDVEPYFRFGAEYVVDVADTMGWSHTLNGTVEEACEAMRNGRTDVRDDVETLIASVVVADAEYWHPIGRWLPRGYALLMRGLSHALRRKLLRLAGVYTGTYAGGAREFYRAHPSVRDALDAPVFSRPSDHTVDGVPATEHVTGLSLDAFARRTVLGDSVLHVEWYEYVAERVGVEYDAELCERARETSPVYFAGVRDELPEDVRELQHAMFCDDDWIRKFHDEYELRSVLFRRAADGIERTAEALA
;
A
#
# COMPACT_ATOMS: atom_id res chain seq x y z
N MET A 1 -5.13 -13.63 16.83
CA MET A 1 -5.91 -12.66 17.61
C MET A 1 -6.42 -11.62 16.65
N THR A 2 -7.47 -10.93 17.03
CA THR A 2 -8.30 -10.08 16.18
C THR A 2 -7.57 -8.76 15.89
N ALA A 3 -7.97 -8.02 14.87
CA ALA A 3 -7.40 -6.72 14.41
C ALA A 3 -7.17 -5.61 15.48
N ALA A 4 -7.39 -5.90 16.76
CA ALA A 4 -7.11 -5.06 17.92
C ALA A 4 -5.66 -4.55 18.02
N LYS A 5 -4.66 -5.27 17.50
CA LYS A 5 -3.26 -4.78 17.43
C LYS A 5 -3.04 -3.65 16.40
N LEU A 6 -3.99 -3.44 15.48
CA LEU A 6 -3.94 -2.36 14.49
C LEU A 6 -4.94 -1.24 14.83
N VAL A 7 -6.14 -1.60 15.28
CA VAL A 7 -7.23 -0.63 15.50
C VAL A 7 -7.67 -0.46 16.95
N GLY A 8 -7.03 -1.17 17.89
CA GLY A 8 -7.25 -0.96 19.31
C GLY A 8 -6.92 0.48 19.74
N PRO A 9 -7.50 1.01 20.82
CA PRO A 9 -7.30 2.40 21.23
C PRO A 9 -5.84 2.80 21.50
N ARG A 10 -4.97 1.83 21.81
CA ARG A 10 -3.53 2.02 22.06
C ARG A 10 -2.63 1.53 20.92
N ALA A 11 -3.17 0.85 19.93
CA ALA A 11 -2.39 0.34 18.81
C ALA A 11 -1.95 1.48 17.88
N LEU A 12 -0.78 1.37 17.26
CA LEU A 12 -0.29 2.30 16.22
C LEU A 12 -0.47 3.76 16.63
N ARG A 13 -0.21 4.07 17.90
CA ARG A 13 -0.47 5.40 18.45
C ARG A 13 0.79 6.25 18.39
N ASP A 14 1.90 5.62 18.72
CA ASP A 14 3.20 6.26 18.88
C ASP A 14 4.15 5.73 17.77
N PRO A 15 5.22 6.47 17.41
CA PRO A 15 6.11 6.07 16.32
C PRO A 15 6.65 4.64 16.46
N GLU A 16 6.96 4.23 17.68
CA GLU A 16 7.50 2.90 18.01
C GLU A 16 6.55 1.77 17.61
N ASP A 17 5.23 1.99 17.72
CA ASP A 17 4.22 0.99 17.34
C ASP A 17 4.11 0.83 15.81
N VAL A 18 4.38 1.93 15.09
CA VAL A 18 4.22 2.01 13.63
C VAL A 18 5.52 1.66 12.91
N GLU A 19 6.67 1.68 13.59
CA GLU A 19 7.97 1.40 12.98
C GLU A 19 8.01 0.07 12.20
N PRO A 20 7.53 -1.07 12.75
CA PRO A 20 7.60 -2.32 12.01
C PRO A 20 6.81 -2.26 10.70
N TYR A 21 5.67 -1.57 10.73
CA TYR A 21 4.81 -1.35 9.58
C TYR A 21 5.44 -0.42 8.54
N PHE A 22 5.99 0.72 8.98
CA PHE A 22 6.70 1.67 8.13
C PHE A 22 7.92 1.01 7.47
N ARG A 23 8.70 0.25 8.24
CA ARG A 23 9.92 -0.39 7.77
C ARG A 23 9.66 -1.28 6.56
N PHE A 24 8.59 -2.06 6.57
CA PHE A 24 8.28 -2.90 5.40
C PHE A 24 7.96 -2.08 4.16
N GLY A 25 7.20 -1.00 4.27
CA GLY A 25 6.94 -0.11 3.12
C GLY A 25 8.19 0.62 2.64
N ALA A 26 9.08 1.01 3.55
CA ALA A 26 10.33 1.68 3.21
C ALA A 26 11.36 0.73 2.54
N GLU A 27 11.49 -0.50 3.07
CA GLU A 27 12.28 -1.59 2.47
C GLU A 27 11.73 -1.95 1.08
N TYR A 28 10.41 -2.04 0.92
CA TYR A 28 9.75 -2.30 -0.37
C TYR A 28 10.15 -1.31 -1.47
N VAL A 29 10.20 -0.01 -1.15
CA VAL A 29 10.59 1.01 -2.14
C VAL A 29 12.02 0.80 -2.64
N VAL A 30 12.93 0.43 -1.73
CA VAL A 30 14.32 0.10 -2.03
C VAL A 30 14.40 -1.16 -2.88
N ASP A 31 13.73 -2.23 -2.45
CA ASP A 31 13.80 -3.54 -3.12
C ASP A 31 13.28 -3.47 -4.57
N VAL A 32 12.18 -2.74 -4.80
CA VAL A 32 11.67 -2.50 -6.17
C VAL A 32 12.65 -1.67 -6.98
N ALA A 33 13.22 -0.60 -6.40
CA ALA A 33 14.18 0.24 -7.10
C ALA A 33 15.44 -0.57 -7.50
N ASP A 34 16.00 -1.34 -6.58
CA ASP A 34 17.16 -2.20 -6.81
C ASP A 34 16.86 -3.27 -7.87
N THR A 35 15.68 -3.90 -7.80
CA THR A 35 15.25 -4.93 -8.76
C THR A 35 15.10 -4.37 -10.17
N MET A 36 14.55 -3.16 -10.30
CA MET A 36 14.35 -2.48 -11.58
C MET A 36 15.60 -1.74 -12.08
N GLY A 37 16.68 -1.68 -11.28
CA GLY A 37 17.89 -0.92 -11.60
C GLY A 37 17.68 0.60 -11.58
N TRP A 38 16.72 1.06 -10.80
CA TRP A 38 16.34 2.45 -10.61
C TRP A 38 17.23 3.15 -9.57
N SER A 39 17.62 4.39 -9.85
CA SER A 39 18.59 5.12 -9.02
C SER A 39 17.94 5.66 -7.75
N HIS A 40 18.59 5.47 -6.60
CA HIS A 40 18.13 5.98 -5.30
C HIS A 40 19.27 6.12 -4.28
N THR A 41 19.05 6.88 -3.20
CA THR A 41 19.99 7.04 -2.08
C THR A 41 19.37 6.68 -0.73
N LEU A 42 18.33 5.85 -0.72
CA LEU A 42 17.45 5.68 0.43
C LEU A 42 18.03 4.81 1.56
N ASN A 43 18.99 3.93 1.30
CA ASN A 43 19.46 2.93 2.28
C ASN A 43 19.78 3.54 3.66
N GLY A 44 20.58 4.61 3.71
CA GLY A 44 20.89 5.30 4.98
C GLY A 44 19.70 6.04 5.59
N THR A 45 18.81 6.61 4.77
CA THR A 45 17.61 7.31 5.22
C THR A 45 16.58 6.34 5.82
N VAL A 46 16.43 5.13 5.26
CA VAL A 46 15.56 4.06 5.79
C VAL A 46 16.05 3.61 7.16
N GLU A 47 17.35 3.35 7.30
CA GLU A 47 17.95 2.95 8.58
C GLU A 47 17.72 4.01 9.66
N GLU A 48 17.99 5.28 9.36
CA GLU A 48 17.79 6.39 10.29
C GLU A 48 16.31 6.60 10.63
N ALA A 49 15.40 6.48 9.66
CA ALA A 49 13.97 6.58 9.88
C ALA A 49 13.47 5.50 10.84
N CYS A 50 13.86 4.25 10.61
CA CYS A 50 13.53 3.13 11.48
C CYS A 50 14.10 3.33 12.90
N GLU A 51 15.35 3.77 13.01
CA GLU A 51 15.94 4.08 14.31
C GLU A 51 15.22 5.24 15.02
N ALA A 52 14.86 6.29 14.29
CA ALA A 52 14.14 7.43 14.85
C ALA A 52 12.77 7.00 15.39
N MET A 53 11.99 6.24 14.60
CA MET A 53 10.67 5.75 15.02
C MET A 53 10.78 4.79 16.22
N ARG A 54 11.74 3.85 16.23
CA ARG A 54 12.00 2.96 17.38
C ARG A 54 12.34 3.69 18.67
N ASN A 55 12.95 4.86 18.58
CA ASN A 55 13.30 5.70 19.72
C ASN A 55 12.27 6.80 20.00
N GLY A 56 11.11 6.79 19.33
CA GLY A 56 10.07 7.81 19.49
C GLY A 56 10.50 9.22 19.08
N ARG A 57 11.56 9.36 18.28
CA ARG A 57 12.09 10.66 17.83
C ARG A 57 11.28 11.16 16.66
N THR A 58 10.67 12.34 16.82
CA THR A 58 9.90 13.04 15.78
C THR A 58 10.61 14.28 15.24
N ASP A 59 11.68 14.73 15.91
CA ASP A 59 12.59 15.76 15.41
C ASP A 59 13.72 15.05 14.65
N VAL A 60 13.59 15.04 13.32
CA VAL A 60 14.44 14.28 12.40
C VAL A 60 14.86 15.17 11.22
N ARG A 61 15.81 14.71 10.42
CA ARG A 61 16.23 15.42 9.20
C ARG A 61 15.09 15.44 8.17
N ASP A 62 15.05 16.47 7.32
CA ASP A 62 13.98 16.67 6.33
C ASP A 62 13.78 15.48 5.37
N ASP A 63 14.86 14.80 4.96
CA ASP A 63 14.83 13.60 4.12
C ASP A 63 14.19 12.41 4.84
N VAL A 64 14.50 12.23 6.13
CA VAL A 64 13.90 11.22 7.00
C VAL A 64 12.43 11.52 7.25
N GLU A 65 12.08 12.78 7.53
CA GLU A 65 10.68 13.21 7.68
C GLU A 65 9.87 12.92 6.42
N THR A 66 10.40 13.30 5.26
CA THR A 66 9.75 13.12 3.95
C THR A 66 9.50 11.65 3.66
N LEU A 67 10.48 10.78 3.92
CA LEU A 67 10.32 9.33 3.75
C LEU A 67 9.21 8.77 4.68
N ILE A 68 9.27 9.09 5.98
CA ILE A 68 8.27 8.62 6.96
C ILE A 68 6.87 9.09 6.57
N ALA A 69 6.72 10.39 6.29
CA ALA A 69 5.44 10.98 5.95
C ALA A 69 4.87 10.37 4.67
N SER A 70 5.70 10.18 3.63
CA SER A 70 5.25 9.65 2.33
C SER A 70 4.74 8.22 2.45
N VAL A 71 5.53 7.32 3.05
CA VAL A 71 5.13 5.92 3.25
C VAL A 71 3.86 5.83 4.11
N VAL A 72 3.83 6.53 5.23
CA VAL A 72 2.70 6.48 6.18
C VAL A 72 1.41 7.06 5.57
N VAL A 73 1.49 8.12 4.78
CA VAL A 73 0.32 8.70 4.08
C VAL A 73 -0.18 7.77 2.97
N ALA A 74 0.73 7.22 2.17
CA ALA A 74 0.39 6.28 1.10
C ALA A 74 -0.38 5.06 1.68
N ASP A 75 0.14 4.51 2.77
CA ASP A 75 -0.51 3.42 3.52
C ASP A 75 -1.85 3.80 4.13
N ALA A 76 -1.94 5.01 4.70
CA ALA A 76 -3.20 5.51 5.26
C ALA A 76 -4.31 5.57 4.21
N GLU A 77 -3.94 5.94 2.99
CA GLU A 77 -4.86 6.10 1.88
C GLU A 77 -5.12 4.81 1.11
N TYR A 78 -4.27 3.78 1.20
CA TYR A 78 -4.36 2.53 0.44
C TYR A 78 -5.59 1.64 0.77
N TRP A 79 -5.86 1.44 2.07
CA TRP A 79 -6.80 0.41 2.54
C TRP A 79 -8.27 0.64 2.14
N HIS A 80 -8.67 1.89 1.96
CA HIS A 80 -10.04 2.21 1.55
C HIS A 80 -10.27 1.97 0.04
N PRO A 81 -9.39 2.45 -0.86
CA PRO A 81 -9.34 2.10 -2.28
C PRO A 81 -9.33 0.60 -2.56
N ILE A 82 -8.41 -0.19 -1.99
CA ILE A 82 -8.36 -1.64 -2.26
C ILE A 82 -9.68 -2.34 -1.92
N GLY A 83 -10.37 -1.87 -0.87
CA GLY A 83 -11.70 -2.34 -0.53
C GLY A 83 -12.74 -2.23 -1.66
N ARG A 84 -12.57 -1.32 -2.62
CA ARG A 84 -13.45 -1.18 -3.81
C ARG A 84 -13.20 -2.27 -4.85
N TRP A 85 -12.00 -2.82 -4.89
CA TRP A 85 -11.61 -3.91 -5.80
C TRP A 85 -12.05 -5.27 -5.29
N LEU A 86 -12.18 -5.42 -3.97
CA LEU A 86 -12.63 -6.65 -3.31
C LEU A 86 -14.14 -6.94 -3.53
N PRO A 87 -14.61 -8.19 -3.33
CA PRO A 87 -16.04 -8.48 -3.30
C PRO A 87 -16.77 -7.64 -2.23
N ARG A 88 -17.99 -7.18 -2.54
CA ARG A 88 -18.76 -6.20 -1.75
C ARG A 88 -18.88 -6.54 -0.25
N GLY A 89 -19.02 -7.82 0.10
CA GLY A 89 -19.09 -8.27 1.50
C GLY A 89 -17.82 -7.95 2.30
N TYR A 90 -16.65 -8.10 1.67
CA TYR A 90 -15.35 -7.82 2.29
C TYR A 90 -15.07 -6.31 2.34
N ALA A 91 -15.49 -5.57 1.31
CA ALA A 91 -15.40 -4.11 1.29
C ALA A 91 -16.06 -3.47 2.52
N LEU A 92 -17.22 -4.00 2.93
CA LEU A 92 -17.95 -3.51 4.11
C LEU A 92 -17.21 -3.80 5.42
N LEU A 93 -16.62 -5.00 5.55
CA LEU A 93 -15.82 -5.38 6.72
C LEU A 93 -14.57 -4.50 6.87
N MET A 94 -13.91 -4.20 5.75
CA MET A 94 -12.68 -3.40 5.75
C MET A 94 -12.92 -1.92 6.04
N ARG A 95 -14.11 -1.38 5.76
CA ARG A 95 -14.38 0.07 5.88
C ARG A 95 -14.14 0.66 7.27
N GLY A 96 -14.54 -0.05 8.33
CA GLY A 96 -14.33 0.41 9.70
C GLY A 96 -12.87 0.33 10.12
N LEU A 97 -12.21 -0.75 9.74
CA LEU A 97 -10.79 -1.00 10.00
C LEU A 97 -9.91 0.03 9.28
N SER A 98 -10.15 0.23 7.99
CA SER A 98 -9.41 1.16 7.13
C SER A 98 -9.55 2.59 7.63
N HIS A 99 -10.74 3.01 8.05
CA HIS A 99 -10.94 4.37 8.60
C HIS A 99 -10.20 4.56 9.92
N ALA A 100 -10.17 3.54 10.78
CA ALA A 100 -9.42 3.61 12.03
C ALA A 100 -7.91 3.66 11.81
N LEU A 101 -7.38 2.82 10.92
CA LEU A 101 -5.97 2.80 10.56
C LEU A 101 -5.54 4.12 9.91
N ARG A 102 -6.29 4.57 8.89
CA ARG A 102 -6.09 5.84 8.20
C ARG A 102 -5.95 7.03 9.15
N ARG A 103 -6.85 7.14 10.14
CA ARG A 103 -6.78 8.21 11.15
C ARG A 103 -5.46 8.21 11.91
N LYS A 104 -4.97 7.02 12.30
CA LYS A 104 -3.76 6.89 13.11
C LYS A 104 -2.52 7.23 12.31
N LEU A 105 -2.43 6.69 11.09
CA LEU A 105 -1.32 6.93 10.18
C LEU A 105 -1.25 8.40 9.77
N LEU A 106 -2.36 9.01 9.35
CA LEU A 106 -2.37 10.46 9.02
C LEU A 106 -2.07 11.34 10.23
N ARG A 107 -2.49 10.95 11.43
CA ARG A 107 -2.08 11.66 12.64
C ARG A 107 -0.57 11.59 12.83
N LEU A 108 0.04 10.42 12.67
CA LEU A 108 1.48 10.24 12.81
C LEU A 108 2.26 11.04 11.76
N ALA A 109 1.86 10.97 10.50
CA ALA A 109 2.44 11.81 9.44
C ALA A 109 2.32 13.30 9.78
N GLY A 110 1.19 13.73 10.33
CA GLY A 110 1.00 15.10 10.80
C GLY A 110 1.85 15.50 12.01
N VAL A 111 2.26 14.53 12.85
CA VAL A 111 3.18 14.77 13.97
C VAL A 111 4.60 15.00 13.46
N TYR A 112 5.07 14.17 12.53
CA TYR A 112 6.38 14.34 11.91
C TYR A 112 6.47 15.68 11.16
N THR A 113 5.48 15.98 10.33
CA THR A 113 5.50 17.16 9.44
C THR A 113 5.03 18.46 10.09
N GLY A 114 4.64 18.42 11.37
CA GLY A 114 4.04 19.57 12.07
C GLY A 114 2.68 20.04 11.51
N THR A 115 2.06 19.28 10.59
CA THR A 115 0.78 19.65 9.95
C THR A 115 -0.45 19.23 10.76
N TYR A 116 -0.27 18.52 11.88
CA TYR A 116 -1.37 18.03 12.70
C TYR A 116 -2.18 19.16 13.34
N ALA A 117 -3.37 19.40 12.78
CA ALA A 117 -4.41 20.18 13.44
C ALA A 117 -5.19 19.29 14.43
N GLY A 118 -5.22 19.68 15.71
CA GLY A 118 -6.03 19.00 16.72
C GLY A 118 -7.54 19.26 16.55
N GLY A 119 -8.36 18.54 17.31
CA GLY A 119 -9.80 18.80 17.44
C GLY A 119 -10.71 17.73 16.83
N ALA A 120 -12.01 17.83 17.15
CA ALA A 120 -12.99 16.79 16.81
C ALA A 120 -13.21 16.66 15.29
N ARG A 121 -13.21 17.77 14.55
CA ARG A 121 -13.41 17.75 13.09
C ARG A 121 -12.27 17.01 12.39
N GLU A 122 -11.03 17.31 12.75
CA GLU A 122 -9.84 16.65 12.24
C GLU A 122 -9.89 15.16 12.56
N PHE A 123 -10.16 14.80 13.82
CA PHE A 123 -10.27 13.40 14.24
C PHE A 123 -11.34 12.61 13.46
N TYR A 124 -12.59 13.10 13.39
CA TYR A 124 -13.67 12.35 12.76
C TYR A 124 -13.52 12.22 11.24
N ARG A 125 -12.91 13.22 10.59
CA ARG A 125 -12.67 13.23 9.14
C ARG A 125 -11.33 12.65 8.72
N ALA A 126 -10.56 12.09 9.66
CA ALA A 126 -9.23 11.56 9.41
C ALA A 126 -8.24 12.60 8.86
N HIS A 127 -8.04 13.65 9.64
CA HIS A 127 -6.99 14.66 9.47
C HIS A 127 -6.88 15.20 8.03
N PRO A 128 -7.97 15.78 7.48
CA PRO A 128 -7.96 16.30 6.11
C PRO A 128 -6.86 17.36 5.91
N SER A 129 -6.52 18.13 6.95
CA SER A 129 -5.41 19.10 6.89
C SER A 129 -4.06 18.47 6.53
N VAL A 130 -3.74 17.33 7.13
CA VAL A 130 -2.51 16.57 6.83
C VAL A 130 -2.55 16.04 5.40
N ARG A 131 -3.71 15.52 4.96
CA ARG A 131 -3.88 15.02 3.59
C ARG A 131 -3.65 16.11 2.56
N ASP A 132 -4.24 17.29 2.78
CA ASP A 132 -4.14 18.42 1.87
C ASP A 132 -2.70 18.99 1.87
N ALA A 133 -2.02 19.01 3.03
CA ALA A 133 -0.65 19.50 3.15
C ALA A 133 0.39 18.59 2.48
N LEU A 134 0.16 17.27 2.49
CA LEU A 134 1.07 16.26 1.92
C LEU A 134 0.65 15.77 0.53
N ASP A 135 -0.35 16.44 -0.06
CA ASP A 135 -0.94 16.12 -1.36
C ASP A 135 -1.22 14.61 -1.50
N ALA A 136 -1.95 14.07 -0.52
CA ALA A 136 -2.11 12.62 -0.34
C ALA A 136 -2.62 11.91 -1.61
N PRO A 137 -2.17 10.67 -1.89
CA PRO A 137 -2.43 10.03 -3.17
C PRO A 137 -3.91 9.76 -3.39
N VAL A 138 -4.33 9.89 -4.65
CA VAL A 138 -5.67 9.54 -5.09
C VAL A 138 -5.58 8.29 -5.93
N PHE A 139 -5.97 7.17 -5.32
CA PHE A 139 -5.95 5.87 -5.96
C PHE A 139 -7.12 5.66 -6.93
N SER A 140 -6.83 4.95 -8.02
CA SER A 140 -7.81 4.58 -9.04
C SER A 140 -8.91 3.67 -8.51
N ARG A 141 -10.06 3.73 -9.19
CA ARG A 141 -11.22 2.89 -8.92
C ARG A 141 -11.31 1.79 -9.96
N PRO A 142 -12.01 0.68 -9.66
CA PRO A 142 -12.29 -0.35 -10.66
C PRO A 142 -12.96 0.19 -11.94
N SER A 143 -13.76 1.26 -11.82
CA SER A 143 -14.42 1.92 -12.95
C SER A 143 -13.47 2.61 -13.91
N ASP A 144 -12.27 2.92 -13.46
CA ASP A 144 -11.27 3.67 -14.23
C ASP A 144 -10.47 2.69 -15.11
N HIS A 145 -10.55 1.38 -14.83
CA HIS A 145 -9.90 0.30 -15.58
C HIS A 145 -10.96 -0.64 -16.18
N THR A 146 -11.42 -0.32 -17.39
CA THR A 146 -12.43 -1.12 -18.09
C THR A 146 -11.81 -2.13 -19.05
N VAL A 147 -12.33 -3.35 -19.04
CA VAL A 147 -12.00 -4.43 -19.99
C VAL A 147 -13.30 -4.83 -20.68
N ASP A 148 -13.32 -4.77 -22.01
CA ASP A 148 -14.53 -4.99 -22.83
C ASP A 148 -15.72 -4.09 -22.43
N GLY A 149 -15.43 -2.84 -22.03
CA GLY A 149 -16.44 -1.82 -21.70
C GLY A 149 -17.08 -1.97 -20.31
N VAL A 150 -16.61 -2.91 -19.48
CA VAL A 150 -17.02 -3.07 -18.09
C VAL A 150 -15.82 -3.00 -17.15
N PRO A 151 -15.98 -2.63 -15.86
CA PRO A 151 -14.87 -2.66 -14.91
C PRO A 151 -14.18 -4.03 -14.87
N ALA A 152 -12.84 -4.06 -14.81
CA ALA A 152 -12.04 -5.29 -14.80
C ALA A 152 -12.52 -6.31 -13.74
N THR A 153 -12.99 -5.81 -12.59
CA THR A 153 -13.53 -6.63 -11.49
C THR A 153 -14.78 -7.45 -11.85
N GLU A 154 -15.51 -7.09 -12.91
CA GLU A 154 -16.68 -7.83 -13.41
C GLU A 154 -16.29 -9.12 -14.16
N HIS A 155 -15.02 -9.29 -14.54
CA HIS A 155 -14.49 -10.55 -15.11
C HIS A 155 -14.02 -11.53 -14.04
N VAL A 156 -13.74 -11.03 -12.84
CA VAL A 156 -13.36 -11.84 -11.67
C VAL A 156 -14.54 -11.89 -10.71
N THR A 157 -15.51 -12.79 -10.96
CA THR A 157 -16.74 -12.89 -10.15
C THR A 157 -16.70 -14.07 -9.20
N GLY A 158 -17.53 -14.01 -8.15
CA GLY A 158 -17.72 -15.09 -7.18
C GLY A 158 -17.56 -14.64 -5.74
N LEU A 159 -17.90 -15.56 -4.83
CA LEU A 159 -17.78 -15.38 -3.38
C LEU A 159 -16.76 -16.34 -2.76
N SER A 160 -16.04 -17.11 -3.59
CA SER A 160 -14.99 -18.02 -3.14
C SER A 160 -13.77 -17.24 -2.63
N LEU A 161 -12.96 -17.91 -1.80
CA LEU A 161 -11.65 -17.38 -1.38
C LEU A 161 -10.70 -17.18 -2.56
N ASP A 162 -10.89 -17.94 -3.64
CA ASP A 162 -10.13 -17.79 -4.88
C ASP A 162 -10.51 -16.52 -5.64
N ALA A 163 -11.81 -16.25 -5.80
CA ALA A 163 -12.28 -15.00 -6.40
C ALA A 163 -11.88 -13.77 -5.58
N PHE A 164 -11.81 -13.92 -4.24
CA PHE A 164 -11.23 -12.91 -3.36
C PHE A 164 -9.76 -12.68 -3.66
N ALA A 165 -8.93 -13.72 -3.68
CA ALA A 165 -7.50 -13.61 -3.97
C ALA A 165 -7.23 -12.99 -5.34
N ARG A 166 -7.93 -13.45 -6.40
CA ARG A 166 -7.82 -12.89 -7.75
C ARG A 166 -8.21 -11.40 -7.82
N ARG A 167 -9.23 -10.99 -7.04
CA ARG A 167 -9.61 -9.56 -6.94
C ARG A 167 -8.61 -8.72 -6.18
N THR A 168 -7.95 -9.29 -5.17
CA THR A 168 -6.84 -8.63 -4.48
C THR A 168 -5.70 -8.39 -5.45
N VAL A 169 -5.20 -9.44 -6.13
CA VAL A 169 -4.12 -9.32 -7.12
C VAL A 169 -4.48 -8.32 -8.23
N LEU A 170 -5.71 -8.36 -8.75
CA LEU A 170 -6.18 -7.39 -9.74
C LEU A 170 -6.10 -5.95 -9.23
N GLY A 171 -6.55 -5.69 -8.00
CA GLY A 171 -6.47 -4.35 -7.40
C GLY A 171 -5.02 -3.93 -7.13
N ASP A 172 -4.24 -4.80 -6.49
CA ASP A 172 -2.84 -4.54 -6.14
C ASP A 172 -1.98 -4.26 -7.38
N SER A 173 -2.26 -4.93 -8.52
CA SER A 173 -1.54 -4.69 -9.79
C SER A 173 -1.62 -3.25 -10.30
N VAL A 174 -2.62 -2.48 -9.84
CA VAL A 174 -2.77 -1.05 -10.12
C VAL A 174 -2.35 -0.24 -8.91
N LEU A 175 -2.89 -0.55 -7.74
CA LEU A 175 -2.75 0.30 -6.56
C LEU A 175 -1.34 0.30 -5.99
N HIS A 176 -0.56 -0.79 -6.13
CA HIS A 176 0.86 -0.79 -5.74
C HIS A 176 1.69 0.10 -6.65
N VAL A 177 1.39 0.16 -7.95
CA VAL A 177 2.07 1.09 -8.87
C VAL A 177 1.82 2.54 -8.42
N GLU A 178 0.57 2.90 -8.15
CA GLU A 178 0.19 4.25 -7.71
C GLU A 178 0.77 4.61 -6.34
N TRP A 179 0.83 3.63 -5.43
CA TRP A 179 1.46 3.79 -4.12
C TRP A 179 2.96 4.05 -4.28
N TYR A 180 3.62 3.27 -5.15
CA TYR A 180 5.05 3.38 -5.40
C TYR A 180 5.39 4.72 -6.05
N GLU A 181 4.68 5.11 -7.11
CA GLU A 181 4.85 6.41 -7.78
C GLU A 181 4.77 7.56 -6.76
N TYR A 182 3.74 7.56 -5.90
CA TYR A 182 3.56 8.59 -4.87
C TYR A 182 4.77 8.72 -3.93
N VAL A 183 5.31 7.60 -3.46
CA VAL A 183 6.46 7.60 -2.54
C VAL A 183 7.74 7.95 -3.29
N ALA A 184 8.01 7.31 -4.43
CA ALA A 184 9.19 7.47 -5.26
C ALA A 184 9.41 8.94 -5.66
N GLU A 185 8.35 9.62 -6.13
CA GLU A 185 8.39 11.04 -6.49
C GLU A 185 8.84 11.93 -5.32
N ARG A 186 8.40 11.62 -4.10
CA ARG A 186 8.66 12.45 -2.90
C ARG A 186 10.03 12.23 -2.31
N VAL A 187 10.53 11.00 -2.41
CA VAL A 187 11.82 10.61 -1.82
C VAL A 187 12.96 10.64 -2.83
N GLY A 188 12.68 11.04 -4.08
CA GLY A 188 13.67 11.25 -5.12
C GLY A 188 14.23 9.97 -5.73
N VAL A 189 13.41 8.91 -5.81
CA VAL A 189 13.76 7.70 -6.58
C VAL A 189 13.49 7.97 -8.05
N GLU A 190 14.47 7.68 -8.90
CA GLU A 190 14.30 7.77 -10.35
C GLU A 190 13.62 6.50 -10.86
N TYR A 191 12.39 6.59 -11.38
CA TYR A 191 11.65 5.45 -11.92
C TYR A 191 11.15 5.71 -13.35
N ASP A 192 10.82 4.64 -14.08
CA ASP A 192 10.24 4.73 -15.42
C ASP A 192 8.72 4.96 -15.34
N ALA A 193 8.30 6.22 -15.41
CA ALA A 193 6.90 6.62 -15.35
C ALA A 193 6.07 6.07 -16.53
N GLU A 194 6.65 5.95 -17.72
CA GLU A 194 5.94 5.40 -18.87
C GLU A 194 5.69 3.90 -18.69
N LEU A 195 6.64 3.17 -18.10
CA LEU A 195 6.46 1.77 -17.72
C LEU A 195 5.36 1.62 -16.65
N CYS A 196 5.35 2.46 -15.63
CA CYS A 196 4.31 2.47 -14.59
C CYS A 196 2.91 2.75 -15.18
N GLU A 197 2.79 3.72 -16.09
CA GLU A 197 1.55 3.99 -16.81
C GLU A 197 1.10 2.78 -17.65
N ARG A 198 2.00 2.22 -18.47
CA ARG A 198 1.72 0.99 -19.24
C ARG A 198 1.29 -0.18 -18.34
N ALA A 199 1.90 -0.32 -17.18
CA ALA A 199 1.56 -1.38 -16.22
C ALA A 199 0.14 -1.19 -15.68
N ARG A 200 -0.28 0.04 -15.33
CA ARG A 200 -1.66 0.34 -14.88
C ARG A 200 -2.71 0.13 -15.96
N GLU A 201 -2.35 0.27 -17.24
CA GLU A 201 -3.25 0.00 -18.36
C GLU A 201 -3.36 -1.49 -18.69
N THR A 202 -2.24 -2.21 -18.71
CA THR A 202 -2.18 -3.58 -19.23
C THR A 202 -2.42 -4.66 -18.17
N SER A 203 -1.98 -4.43 -16.93
CA SER A 203 -2.13 -5.41 -15.84
C SER A 203 -3.59 -5.75 -15.53
N PRO A 204 -4.55 -4.80 -15.50
CA PRO A 204 -5.95 -5.13 -15.28
C PRO A 204 -6.54 -6.08 -16.32
N VAL A 205 -6.12 -5.96 -17.59
CA VAL A 205 -6.60 -6.83 -18.68
C VAL A 205 -6.10 -8.26 -18.50
N TYR A 206 -4.83 -8.40 -18.12
CA TYR A 206 -4.21 -9.69 -17.82
C TYR A 206 -4.83 -10.35 -16.59
N PHE A 207 -4.90 -9.64 -15.46
CA PHE A 207 -5.43 -10.19 -14.20
C PHE A 207 -6.95 -10.42 -14.22
N ALA A 208 -7.68 -9.71 -15.09
CA ALA A 208 -9.07 -10.03 -15.41
C ALA A 208 -9.22 -11.39 -16.13
N GLY A 209 -8.14 -11.91 -16.75
CA GLY A 209 -8.12 -13.14 -17.52
C GLY A 209 -8.59 -12.95 -18.96
N VAL A 210 -8.53 -11.72 -19.49
CA VAL A 210 -8.91 -11.40 -20.88
C VAL A 210 -7.72 -11.46 -21.82
N ARG A 211 -6.50 -11.30 -21.28
CA ARG A 211 -5.24 -11.49 -22.00
C ARG A 211 -4.42 -12.58 -21.32
N ASP A 212 -3.78 -13.42 -22.13
CA ASP A 212 -3.01 -14.56 -21.64
C ASP A 212 -1.57 -14.22 -21.24
N GLU A 213 -1.02 -13.09 -21.71
CA GLU A 213 0.39 -12.71 -21.51
C GLU A 213 0.54 -11.21 -21.19
N LEU A 214 1.49 -10.88 -20.32
CA LEU A 214 1.94 -9.50 -20.10
C LEU A 214 3.12 -9.17 -21.04
N PRO A 215 3.24 -7.91 -21.50
CA PRO A 215 4.50 -7.40 -22.02
C PRO A 215 5.64 -7.68 -21.04
N GLU A 216 6.83 -7.98 -21.57
CA GLU A 216 7.97 -8.43 -20.76
C GLU A 216 8.41 -7.41 -19.71
N ASP A 217 8.50 -6.14 -20.09
CA ASP A 217 8.82 -5.02 -19.18
C ASP A 217 7.78 -4.86 -18.07
N VAL A 218 6.49 -4.98 -18.40
CA VAL A 218 5.40 -4.93 -17.41
C VAL A 218 5.42 -6.17 -16.50
N ARG A 219 5.74 -7.34 -17.06
CA ARG A 219 5.88 -8.59 -16.29
C ARG A 219 7.00 -8.45 -15.25
N GLU A 220 8.16 -7.93 -15.66
CA GLU A 220 9.30 -7.66 -14.76
C GLU A 220 8.91 -6.67 -13.65
N LEU A 221 8.25 -5.56 -13.99
CA LEU A 221 7.78 -4.59 -12.99
C LEU A 221 6.78 -5.22 -12.01
N GLN A 222 5.76 -5.92 -12.51
CA GLN A 222 4.75 -6.56 -11.67
C GLN A 222 5.38 -7.65 -10.80
N HIS A 223 6.34 -8.41 -11.33
CA HIS A 223 7.12 -9.36 -10.55
C HIS A 223 7.87 -8.65 -9.41
N ALA A 224 8.61 -7.58 -9.69
CA ALA A 224 9.28 -6.79 -8.65
C ALA A 224 8.30 -6.25 -7.59
N MET A 225 7.12 -5.80 -8.01
CA MET A 225 6.09 -5.26 -7.12
C MET A 225 5.35 -6.32 -6.29
N PHE A 226 5.29 -7.57 -6.76
CA PHE A 226 4.65 -8.70 -6.07
C PHE A 226 5.63 -9.57 -5.29
N CYS A 227 6.94 -9.56 -5.60
CA CYS A 227 7.96 -10.36 -4.92
C CYS A 227 8.16 -10.03 -3.44
N ASP A 228 7.55 -8.97 -2.91
CA ASP A 228 7.43 -8.74 -1.47
C ASP A 228 6.15 -9.36 -0.88
N ASP A 229 5.84 -10.59 -1.25
CA ASP A 229 4.88 -11.46 -0.54
C ASP A 229 5.21 -11.64 0.94
N ASP A 230 6.47 -11.38 1.26
CA ASP A 230 6.95 -11.28 2.61
C ASP A 230 6.30 -10.09 3.35
N TRP A 231 5.83 -9.00 2.73
CA TRP A 231 5.12 -7.92 3.44
C TRP A 231 3.82 -8.40 4.09
N ILE A 232 2.89 -9.03 3.35
CA ILE A 232 1.62 -9.50 3.93
C ILE A 232 1.90 -10.59 4.97
N ARG A 233 2.89 -11.45 4.72
CA ARG A 233 3.27 -12.52 5.65
C ARG A 233 3.95 -12.00 6.91
N LYS A 234 4.97 -11.14 6.78
CA LYS A 234 5.64 -10.42 7.89
C LYS A 234 4.63 -9.57 8.66
N PHE A 235 3.71 -8.87 7.99
CA PHE A 235 2.62 -8.13 8.62
C PHE A 235 1.65 -9.05 9.37
N HIS A 236 1.27 -10.18 8.76
CA HIS A 236 0.42 -11.19 9.39
C HIS A 236 1.10 -11.83 10.61
N ASP A 237 2.40 -12.13 10.52
CA ASP A 237 3.21 -12.77 11.54
C ASP A 237 3.50 -11.79 12.70
N GLU A 238 3.88 -10.54 12.40
CA GLU A 238 4.14 -9.45 13.35
C GLU A 238 2.86 -9.06 14.12
N TYR A 239 1.74 -8.90 13.41
CA TYR A 239 0.47 -8.46 14.00
C TYR A 239 -0.50 -9.61 14.37
N GLU A 240 -0.06 -10.87 14.22
CA GLU A 240 -0.79 -12.11 14.54
C GLU A 240 -2.25 -12.15 14.04
N LEU A 241 -2.47 -11.61 12.85
CA LEU A 241 -3.80 -11.47 12.25
C LEU A 241 -4.33 -12.83 11.82
N ARG A 242 -5.02 -13.58 12.71
CA ARG A 242 -5.59 -14.91 12.41
C ARG A 242 -6.75 -14.90 11.40
N SER A 243 -6.61 -14.21 10.27
CA SER A 243 -7.59 -14.12 9.20
C SER A 243 -7.22 -15.09 8.09
N VAL A 244 -8.12 -16.03 7.79
CA VAL A 244 -8.01 -16.90 6.61
C VAL A 244 -8.01 -16.07 5.32
N LEU A 245 -8.62 -14.89 5.33
CA LEU A 245 -8.70 -14.01 4.17
C LEU A 245 -7.35 -13.38 3.83
N PHE A 246 -6.64 -12.84 4.84
CA PHE A 246 -5.31 -12.25 4.61
C PHE A 246 -4.31 -13.31 4.16
N ARG A 247 -4.36 -14.53 4.72
CA ARG A 247 -3.55 -15.64 4.22
C ARG A 247 -3.87 -15.99 2.77
N ARG A 248 -5.13 -16.05 2.39
CA ARG A 248 -5.51 -16.35 1.00
C ARG A 248 -5.18 -15.24 0.00
N ALA A 249 -5.18 -13.98 0.44
CA ALA A 249 -4.64 -12.89 -0.36
C ALA A 249 -3.14 -13.07 -0.58
N ALA A 250 -2.37 -13.31 0.49
CA ALA A 250 -0.93 -13.60 0.40
C ALA A 250 -0.64 -14.80 -0.52
N ASP A 251 -1.30 -15.94 -0.31
CA ASP A 251 -1.17 -17.13 -1.18
C ASP A 251 -1.52 -16.83 -2.65
N GLY A 252 -2.36 -15.82 -2.90
CA GLY A 252 -2.73 -15.38 -4.25
C GLY A 252 -1.65 -14.54 -4.93
N ILE A 253 -1.01 -13.66 -4.16
CA ILE A 253 0.09 -12.81 -4.63
C ILE A 253 1.34 -13.69 -4.85
N GLU A 254 1.65 -14.62 -3.95
CA GLU A 254 2.78 -15.56 -4.07
C GLU A 254 2.69 -16.41 -5.34
N ARG A 255 1.54 -17.03 -5.58
CA ARG A 255 1.31 -17.77 -6.83
C ARG A 255 1.41 -16.89 -8.07
N THR A 256 1.11 -15.59 -7.93
CA THR A 256 1.24 -14.63 -9.03
C THR A 256 2.71 -14.29 -9.26
N ALA A 257 3.48 -13.98 -8.21
CA ALA A 257 4.91 -13.75 -8.31
C ALA A 257 5.63 -14.97 -8.94
N GLU A 258 5.34 -16.18 -8.47
CA GLU A 258 5.88 -17.43 -9.05
C GLU A 258 5.52 -17.61 -10.53
N ALA A 259 4.35 -17.16 -10.96
CA ALA A 259 3.91 -17.25 -12.36
C ALA A 259 4.52 -16.17 -13.26
N LEU A 260 5.02 -15.08 -12.69
CA LEU A 260 5.65 -13.96 -13.41
C LEU A 260 7.18 -14.10 -13.50
N ALA A 261 7.79 -14.97 -12.67
CA ALA A 261 9.22 -15.31 -12.65
C ALA A 261 9.67 -16.13 -13.87
#